data_AF-A0A151ES27-F1
#
_entry.id   AF-A0A151ES27-F1
#
_cell.length_a   1.000
_cell.length_b   1.000
_cell.length_c   1.000
_cell.angle_alpha   90.00
_cell.angle_beta   90.00
_cell.angle_gamma   90.00
#
_symmetry.space_group_name_H-M   'P 1'
#
loop_
_entity.id
_entity.type
_entity.pdbx_description
1 polymer ?
#
loop_
_entity_poly.entity_id
_entity_poly.type
_entity_poly.pdbx_seq_one_letter_code
_entity_poly.pdbx_strand_id
1 'polypeptide(L)'
;MTLESRIVEKINAGRFSPEILECIVFDYLKMFREKIMQKFYYEKAGNTEKQFAEYILIETTRALLQMRPVTFFLYLKNREELRDILSLKYLEHYEGWRDFDRKRKYFKRDFSKVLKKSLNKKIDEIFILDTTIEETDLSKIRKDKMKDGIHDAEQHSSTKGSEVGFIVCTLINWSTLSTVKTEIFPNNTSKKEIWEKMVIDTLKTKTGKIKLVIADKSFFAYQNYLSSLHYEIIPLIKPGKNLKDEVIKKIEDIPASQLWWDQRYAGMLDTLLEDFGEIIEMTTSRIPNYDKSKEIRAQIEIVFKTSKIYGMKELHVYYKNAAHWKVYIQLYLASLFLQYLKLQKININRAIKYFQQKS
;
A
#
# COMPACT_ATOMS: atom_id res chain seq x y z
N MET A 1 22.09 0.45 -12.60
CA MET A 1 22.82 0.70 -11.35
C MET A 1 22.49 -0.44 -10.40
N THR A 2 23.52 -1.14 -9.93
CA THR A 2 23.40 -2.35 -9.10
C THR A 2 24.29 -2.12 -7.89
N LEU A 3 23.78 -2.37 -6.69
CA LEU A 3 24.55 -2.26 -5.46
C LEU A 3 25.73 -3.23 -5.53
N GLU A 4 26.91 -2.85 -5.03
CA GLU A 4 28.09 -3.70 -5.09
C GLU A 4 27.82 -5.10 -4.51
N SER A 5 28.18 -6.15 -5.25
CA SER A 5 27.90 -7.54 -4.86
C SER A 5 28.43 -7.88 -3.45
N ARG A 6 29.60 -7.36 -3.09
CA ARG A 6 30.21 -7.54 -1.76
C ARG A 6 29.35 -6.94 -0.64
N ILE A 7 28.67 -5.82 -0.90
CA ILE A 7 27.74 -5.20 0.06
C ILE A 7 26.49 -6.07 0.20
N VAL A 8 25.93 -6.53 -0.92
CA VAL A 8 24.78 -7.45 -0.93
C VAL A 8 25.07 -8.74 -0.15
N GLU A 9 26.24 -9.34 -0.37
CA GLU A 9 26.70 -10.54 0.36
C GLU A 9 26.80 -10.31 1.87
N LYS A 10 27.39 -9.18 2.30
CA LYS A 10 27.49 -8.82 3.72
C LYS A 10 26.11 -8.71 4.37
N ILE A 11 25.19 -7.99 3.72
CA ILE A 11 23.80 -7.82 4.18
C ILE A 11 23.12 -9.19 4.27
N ASN A 12 23.25 -9.99 3.21
CA ASN A 12 22.65 -11.31 3.13
C ASN A 12 23.25 -12.27 4.15
N ALA A 13 24.50 -12.09 4.59
CA ALA A 13 25.13 -12.80 5.70
C ALA A 13 24.72 -12.26 7.08
N GLY A 14 23.92 -11.19 7.16
CA GLY A 14 23.48 -10.57 8.40
C GLY A 14 24.49 -9.59 9.01
N ARG A 15 25.52 -9.19 8.24
CA ARG A 15 26.53 -8.22 8.67
C ARG A 15 26.07 -6.81 8.27
N PHE A 16 25.80 -5.99 9.27
CA PHE A 16 25.37 -4.61 9.07
C PHE A 16 26.27 -3.64 9.82
N SER A 17 26.53 -2.48 9.21
CA SER A 17 27.26 -1.37 9.80
C SER A 17 26.62 -0.05 9.36
N PRO A 18 26.88 1.08 10.05
CA PRO A 18 26.41 2.39 9.60
C PRO A 18 26.80 2.72 8.16
N GLU A 19 27.98 2.32 7.72
CA GLU A 19 28.47 2.54 6.35
C GLU A 19 27.67 1.70 5.34
N ILE A 20 27.38 0.44 5.66
CA ILE A 20 26.52 -0.42 4.82
C ILE A 20 25.11 0.17 4.70
N LEU A 21 24.57 0.72 5.80
CA LEU A 21 23.28 1.39 5.79
C LEU A 21 23.28 2.58 4.83
N GLU A 22 24.28 3.46 4.93
CA GLU A 22 24.42 4.61 4.05
C GLU A 22 24.50 4.17 2.58
N CYS A 23 25.31 3.17 2.25
CA CYS A 23 25.40 2.65 0.89
C CYS A 23 24.05 2.17 0.34
N ILE A 24 23.28 1.41 1.12
CA ILE A 24 21.96 0.92 0.70
C ILE A 24 21.01 2.09 0.46
N VAL A 25 20.98 3.06 1.38
CA VAL A 25 20.09 4.22 1.29
C VAL A 25 20.46 5.10 0.11
N PHE A 26 21.74 5.35 -0.13
CA PHE A 26 22.19 6.21 -1.22
C PHE A 26 21.93 5.57 -2.60
N ASP A 27 22.20 4.27 -2.75
CA ASP A 27 21.86 3.54 -3.99
C ASP A 27 20.35 3.53 -4.24
N TYR A 28 19.54 3.30 -3.20
CA TYR A 28 18.09 3.39 -3.31
C TYR A 28 17.62 4.79 -3.71
N LEU A 29 18.15 5.85 -3.10
CA LEU A 29 17.77 7.23 -3.38
C LEU A 29 18.14 7.66 -4.82
N LYS A 30 19.31 7.25 -5.31
CA LYS A 30 19.70 7.45 -6.72
C LYS A 30 18.65 6.82 -7.64
N MET A 31 18.31 5.55 -7.41
CA MET A 31 17.31 4.84 -8.21
C MET A 31 15.91 5.45 -8.10
N PHE A 32 15.50 5.84 -6.89
CA PHE A 32 14.20 6.44 -6.63
C PHE A 32 14.06 7.80 -7.34
N ARG A 33 15.10 8.64 -7.28
CA ARG A 33 15.13 9.93 -7.97
C ARG A 33 15.03 9.74 -9.49
N GLU A 34 15.89 8.91 -10.07
CA GLU A 34 15.98 8.72 -11.52
C GLU A 34 14.72 8.07 -12.09
N LYS A 35 14.22 6.99 -11.47
CA LYS A 35 13.14 6.18 -12.07
C LYS A 35 11.74 6.68 -11.70
N ILE A 36 11.57 7.25 -10.51
CA ILE A 36 10.25 7.64 -9.98
C ILE A 36 10.07 9.17 -10.01
N MET A 37 11.02 9.91 -9.45
CA MET A 37 10.85 11.35 -9.20
C MET A 37 11.19 12.27 -10.39
N GLN A 38 12.00 11.82 -11.35
CA GLN A 38 12.50 12.64 -12.47
C GLN A 38 11.42 13.47 -13.18
N LYS A 39 10.20 12.93 -13.34
CA LYS A 39 9.11 13.63 -14.04
C LYS A 39 8.66 14.93 -13.37
N PHE A 40 8.88 15.08 -12.06
CA PHE A 40 8.55 16.30 -11.32
C PHE A 40 9.49 17.44 -11.63
N TYR A 41 10.66 17.13 -12.21
CA TYR A 41 11.64 18.12 -12.61
C TYR A 41 11.51 18.51 -14.08
N TYR A 42 10.52 17.98 -14.81
CA TYR A 42 10.20 18.47 -16.16
C TYR A 42 9.61 19.88 -16.12
N GLU A 43 9.86 20.66 -17.16
CA GLU A 43 9.48 22.08 -17.23
C GLU A 43 7.99 22.34 -17.00
N LYS A 44 7.15 21.39 -17.40
CA LYS A 44 5.68 21.46 -17.25
C LYS A 44 5.20 21.31 -15.80
N ALA A 45 6.06 20.93 -14.86
CA ALA A 45 5.71 20.78 -13.45
C ALA A 45 5.79 22.12 -12.70
N GLY A 46 4.78 22.41 -11.88
CA GLY A 46 4.72 23.62 -11.08
C GLY A 46 5.71 23.62 -9.91
N ASN A 47 6.02 24.80 -9.36
CA ASN A 47 6.94 24.93 -8.21
C ASN A 47 6.49 24.12 -6.99
N THR A 48 5.18 24.08 -6.74
CA THR A 48 4.59 23.28 -5.66
C THR A 48 4.80 21.77 -5.85
N GLU A 49 4.66 21.27 -7.09
CA GLU A 49 4.89 19.86 -7.40
C GLU A 49 6.37 19.48 -7.20
N LYS A 50 7.28 20.41 -7.51
CA LYS A 50 8.73 20.24 -7.31
C LYS A 50 9.12 20.26 -5.83
N GLN A 51 8.60 21.21 -5.05
CA GLN A 51 8.75 21.22 -3.59
C GLN A 51 8.22 19.93 -2.97
N PHE A 52 7.08 19.46 -3.46
CA PHE A 52 6.49 18.23 -2.97
C PHE A 52 7.36 16.99 -3.30
N ALA A 53 7.93 16.92 -4.51
CA ALA A 53 8.85 15.87 -4.88
C ALA A 53 10.09 15.83 -3.96
N GLU A 54 10.67 17.00 -3.68
CA GLU A 54 11.78 17.13 -2.74
C GLU A 54 11.40 16.75 -1.32
N TYR A 55 10.18 17.11 -0.88
CA TYR A 55 9.66 16.70 0.42
C TYR A 55 9.63 15.17 0.56
N ILE A 56 9.16 14.45 -0.45
CA ILE A 56 9.14 12.98 -0.43
C ILE A 56 10.55 12.40 -0.40
N LEU A 57 11.49 12.96 -1.15
CA LEU A 57 12.89 12.51 -1.10
C LEU A 57 13.48 12.71 0.30
N ILE A 58 13.28 13.89 0.90
CA ILE A 58 13.72 14.22 2.26
C ILE A 58 13.12 13.26 3.29
N GLU A 59 11.80 13.06 3.27
CA GLU A 59 11.14 12.17 4.24
C GLU A 59 11.53 10.70 4.04
N THR A 60 11.78 10.27 2.81
CA THR A 60 12.30 8.94 2.51
C THR A 60 13.69 8.74 3.12
N THR A 61 14.60 9.69 2.91
CA THR A 61 15.95 9.64 3.48
C THR A 61 15.91 9.69 5.01
N ARG A 62 15.12 10.61 5.59
CA ARG A 62 14.94 10.73 7.04
C ARG A 62 14.42 9.45 7.66
N ALA A 63 13.41 8.82 7.05
CA ALA A 63 12.83 7.59 7.56
C ALA A 63 13.86 6.45 7.57
N LEU A 64 14.58 6.27 6.46
CA LEU A 64 15.55 5.17 6.33
C LEU A 64 16.79 5.35 7.20
N LEU A 65 17.29 6.58 7.35
CA LEU A 65 18.41 6.91 8.23
C LEU A 65 17.97 7.23 9.67
N GLN A 66 16.67 7.31 9.90
CA GLN A 66 16.02 7.62 11.18
C GLN A 66 16.47 8.93 11.81
N MET A 67 16.64 9.93 10.97
CA MET A 67 17.09 11.25 11.39
C MET A 67 15.91 12.15 11.68
N ARG A 68 15.96 12.91 12.78
CA ARG A 68 15.05 14.05 13.00
C ARG A 68 15.27 15.11 11.91
N PRO A 69 14.29 15.97 11.59
CA PRO A 69 14.41 16.94 10.49
C PRO A 69 15.66 17.83 10.60
N VAL A 70 15.92 18.40 11.78
CA VAL A 70 17.09 19.25 12.01
C VAL A 70 18.40 18.48 11.78
N THR A 71 18.48 17.25 12.30
CA THR A 71 19.64 16.36 12.12
C THR A 71 19.87 16.03 10.65
N PHE A 72 18.80 15.78 9.88
CA PHE A 72 18.91 15.52 8.45
C PHE A 72 19.52 16.70 7.69
N PHE A 73 19.07 17.94 7.93
CA PHE A 73 19.63 19.11 7.24
C PHE A 73 21.09 19.37 7.63
N LEU A 74 21.47 19.11 8.89
CA LEU A 74 22.88 19.14 9.29
C LEU A 74 23.70 18.05 8.60
N TYR A 75 23.16 16.83 8.50
CA TYR A 75 23.81 15.72 7.82
C TYR A 75 23.99 16.01 6.32
N LEU A 76 22.93 16.50 5.65
CA LEU A 76 22.95 16.92 4.25
C LEU A 76 24.01 18.01 3.98
N LYS A 77 24.13 18.99 4.87
CA LYS A 77 25.16 20.04 4.77
C LYS A 77 26.60 19.47 4.84
N ASN A 78 26.81 18.34 5.51
CA ASN A 78 28.12 17.73 5.71
C ASN A 78 28.39 16.49 4.83
N ARG A 79 27.49 16.18 3.89
CA ARG A 79 27.60 15.00 3.02
C ARG A 79 27.38 15.40 1.57
N GLU A 80 28.49 15.59 0.86
CA GLU A 80 28.49 15.98 -0.56
C GLU A 80 27.75 14.98 -1.44
N GLU A 81 28.05 13.69 -1.30
CA GLU A 81 27.36 12.66 -2.08
C GLU A 81 25.83 12.71 -1.90
N LEU A 82 25.34 12.89 -0.67
CA LEU A 82 23.90 12.99 -0.44
C LEU A 82 23.31 14.25 -1.09
N ARG A 83 24.03 15.38 -1.08
CA ARG A 83 23.58 16.60 -1.78
C ARG A 83 23.49 16.36 -3.28
N ASP A 84 24.45 15.67 -3.87
CA ASP A 84 24.44 15.37 -5.30
C ASP A 84 23.28 14.44 -5.65
N ILE A 85 23.05 13.39 -4.85
CA ILE A 85 21.93 12.46 -5.02
C ILE A 85 20.60 13.21 -4.92
N LEU A 86 20.41 14.00 -3.86
CA LEU A 86 19.13 14.67 -3.62
C LEU A 86 18.93 15.89 -4.51
N SER A 87 20.00 16.57 -4.90
CA SER A 87 20.02 17.74 -5.79
C SER A 87 18.81 18.65 -5.57
N LEU A 88 18.62 19.07 -4.30
CA LEU A 88 17.48 19.88 -3.87
C LEU A 88 17.64 21.31 -4.38
N LYS A 89 16.54 21.92 -4.82
CA LYS A 89 16.48 23.30 -5.33
C LYS A 89 15.35 24.13 -4.72
N TYR A 90 14.40 23.49 -4.04
CA TYR A 90 13.20 24.17 -3.54
C TYR A 90 13.03 24.02 -2.02
N LEU A 91 13.54 22.93 -1.43
CA LEU A 91 13.53 22.64 0.01
C LEU A 91 14.96 22.38 0.52
N GLU A 92 15.88 23.31 0.23
CA GLU A 92 17.30 23.19 0.56
C GLU A 92 17.60 23.34 2.07
N HIS A 93 16.69 23.97 2.81
CA HIS A 93 16.91 24.34 4.21
C HIS A 93 15.75 23.90 5.10
N TYR A 94 16.06 23.71 6.38
CA TYR A 94 15.10 23.27 7.39
C TYR A 94 13.86 24.17 7.49
N GLU A 95 14.03 25.49 7.42
CA GLU A 95 12.93 26.45 7.51
C GLU A 95 11.94 26.30 6.35
N GLY A 96 12.45 26.26 5.11
CA GLY A 96 11.63 26.04 3.92
C GLY A 96 10.89 24.70 3.96
N TRP A 97 11.58 23.63 4.36
CA TRP A 97 10.95 22.33 4.58
C TRP A 97 9.87 22.38 5.66
N ARG A 98 10.13 23.04 6.79
CA ARG A 98 9.18 23.14 7.93
C ARG A 98 7.92 23.91 7.53
N ASP A 99 8.09 25.00 6.79
CA ASP A 99 6.98 25.80 6.29
C ASP A 99 6.15 25.03 5.27
N PHE A 100 6.82 24.31 4.36
CA PHE A 100 6.14 23.43 3.42
C PHE A 100 5.40 22.31 4.14
N ASP A 101 6.05 21.64 5.10
CA ASP A 101 5.48 20.58 5.93
C ASP A 101 4.17 21.06 6.57
N ARG A 102 4.15 22.24 7.20
CA ARG A 102 2.93 22.81 7.79
C ARG A 102 1.81 23.04 6.78
N LYS A 103 2.14 23.48 5.56
CA LYS A 103 1.19 23.86 4.51
C LYS A 103 0.73 22.67 3.65
N ARG A 104 1.44 21.53 3.66
CA ARG A 104 1.26 20.45 2.68
C ARG A 104 -0.09 19.73 2.66
N LYS A 105 -0.93 19.95 3.69
CA LYS A 105 -2.22 19.27 3.90
C LYS A 105 -3.22 19.46 2.75
N TYR A 106 -2.97 20.40 1.83
CA TYR A 106 -3.83 20.72 0.69
C TYR A 106 -3.40 20.12 -0.65
N PHE A 107 -2.24 19.44 -0.76
CA PHE A 107 -1.65 19.06 -2.06
C PHE A 107 -2.10 17.71 -2.65
N LYS A 108 -3.25 17.19 -2.23
CA LYS A 108 -3.76 15.84 -2.55
C LYS A 108 -3.75 15.47 -4.05
N ARG A 109 -3.90 16.44 -4.96
CA ARG A 109 -4.10 16.21 -6.40
C ARG A 109 -2.86 15.63 -7.11
N ASP A 110 -1.67 16.02 -6.68
CA ASP A 110 -0.43 15.73 -7.42
C ASP A 110 0.17 14.35 -7.08
N PHE A 111 -0.16 13.83 -5.89
CA PHE A 111 0.22 12.51 -5.37
C PHE A 111 -0.26 11.36 -6.25
N SER A 112 -1.52 11.41 -6.69
CA SER A 112 -2.17 10.35 -7.48
C SER A 112 -1.40 10.00 -8.76
N LYS A 113 -0.61 10.94 -9.28
CA LYS A 113 0.22 10.73 -10.47
C LYS A 113 1.52 10.01 -10.13
N VAL A 114 2.17 10.27 -8.98
CA VAL A 114 3.45 9.63 -8.58
C VAL A 114 3.22 8.18 -8.21
N LEU A 115 2.18 7.97 -7.40
CA LEU A 115 1.97 6.76 -6.61
C LEU A 115 1.48 5.56 -7.46
N LYS A 116 1.38 5.76 -8.78
CA LYS A 116 1.14 4.71 -9.79
C LYS A 116 2.42 4.09 -10.34
N LYS A 117 3.60 4.69 -10.12
CA LYS A 117 4.86 4.15 -10.65
C LYS A 117 5.44 3.12 -9.70
N SER A 118 5.97 2.04 -10.26
CA SER A 118 6.73 1.01 -9.59
C SER A 118 8.14 0.91 -10.19
N LEU A 119 9.09 0.38 -9.42
CA LEU A 119 10.40 -0.02 -9.94
C LEU A 119 10.31 -1.33 -10.73
N ASN A 120 9.36 -2.20 -10.39
CA ASN A 120 9.05 -3.42 -11.15
C ASN A 120 7.86 -3.22 -12.09
N LYS A 121 8.05 -3.42 -13.40
CA LYS A 121 7.01 -3.22 -14.43
C LYS A 121 6.13 -4.45 -14.67
N LYS A 122 6.52 -5.64 -14.17
CA LYS A 122 5.72 -6.86 -14.37
C LYS A 122 4.59 -6.91 -13.36
N ILE A 123 3.39 -6.57 -13.81
CA ILE A 123 2.15 -6.70 -13.04
C ILE A 123 1.55 -8.06 -13.39
N ASP A 124 1.37 -8.91 -12.39
CA ASP A 124 0.51 -10.09 -12.49
C ASP A 124 -0.92 -9.72 -12.11
N GLU A 125 -1.88 -10.58 -12.42
CA GLU A 125 -3.28 -10.37 -12.03
C GLU A 125 -3.59 -11.02 -10.67
N ILE A 126 -2.61 -11.02 -9.75
CA ILE A 126 -2.75 -11.54 -8.39
C ILE A 126 -2.70 -10.37 -7.40
N PHE A 127 -3.71 -10.28 -6.56
CA PHE A 127 -3.89 -9.21 -5.60
C PHE A 127 -4.14 -9.76 -4.20
N ILE A 128 -3.70 -9.01 -3.19
CA ILE A 128 -3.91 -9.34 -1.79
C ILE A 128 -4.62 -8.17 -1.12
N LEU A 129 -5.74 -8.46 -0.49
CA LEU A 129 -6.47 -7.52 0.36
C LEU A 129 -6.22 -7.88 1.82
N ASP A 130 -5.81 -6.89 2.61
CA ASP A 130 -5.69 -7.04 4.05
C ASP A 130 -6.12 -5.78 4.79
N THR A 131 -6.43 -5.96 6.07
CA THR A 131 -6.89 -4.88 6.95
C THR A 131 -6.05 -4.79 8.20
N THR A 132 -5.74 -3.57 8.63
CA THR A 132 -5.16 -3.28 9.94
C THR A 132 -6.09 -2.33 10.68
N ILE A 133 -6.30 -2.58 11.96
CA ILE A 133 -7.04 -1.68 12.85
C ILE A 133 -6.01 -0.73 13.47
N GLU A 134 -6.28 0.57 13.35
CA GLU A 134 -5.50 1.61 13.98
C GLU A 134 -6.41 2.37 14.96
N GLU A 135 -5.85 2.74 16.11
CA GLU A 135 -6.56 3.50 17.14
C GLU A 135 -5.91 4.87 17.31
N THR A 136 -6.72 5.88 17.58
CA THR A 136 -6.24 7.24 17.83
C THR A 136 -6.83 7.79 19.12
N ASP A 137 -5.94 8.19 20.03
CA ASP A 137 -6.30 8.85 21.29
C ASP A 137 -6.77 10.29 21.04
N LEU A 138 -8.03 10.57 21.43
CA LEU A 138 -8.68 11.87 21.30
C LEU A 138 -8.59 12.71 22.58
N SER A 139 -7.90 12.25 23.63
CA SER A 139 -7.76 12.95 24.92
C SER A 139 -7.27 14.40 24.77
N LYS A 140 -6.47 14.68 23.74
CA LYS A 140 -5.92 16.01 23.43
C LYS A 140 -6.85 16.90 22.58
N ILE A 141 -7.97 16.37 22.09
CA ILE A 141 -8.96 17.14 21.34
C ILE A 141 -10.01 17.68 22.32
N ARG A 142 -10.17 19.01 22.35
CA ARG A 142 -11.25 19.63 23.14
C ARG A 142 -12.60 19.25 22.52
N LYS A 143 -13.59 18.91 23.35
CA LYS A 143 -14.92 18.41 22.95
C LYS A 143 -15.64 19.31 21.92
N ASP A 144 -15.41 20.62 21.99
CA ASP A 144 -15.96 21.65 21.08
C ASP A 144 -15.33 21.66 19.66
N LYS A 145 -14.24 20.92 19.45
CA LYS A 145 -13.56 20.80 18.15
C LYS A 145 -13.81 19.47 17.45
N MET A 146 -14.66 18.60 18.01
CA MET A 146 -15.13 17.40 17.33
C MET A 146 -16.10 17.79 16.23
N LYS A 147 -15.62 17.79 14.99
CA LYS A 147 -16.42 18.06 13.78
C LYS A 147 -16.64 16.76 13.00
N ASP A 148 -17.67 16.73 12.17
CA ASP A 148 -17.85 15.69 11.15
C ASP A 148 -16.55 15.50 10.34
N GLY A 149 -16.14 14.24 10.12
CA GLY A 149 -14.87 13.88 9.49
C GLY A 149 -13.73 13.52 10.45
N ILE A 150 -13.92 13.63 11.79
CA ILE A 150 -13.03 12.99 12.78
C ILE A 150 -13.38 11.51 12.85
N HIS A 151 -13.00 10.79 11.79
CA HIS A 151 -13.20 9.35 11.56
C HIS A 151 -14.62 8.83 11.89
N ASP A 152 -15.64 9.66 11.61
CA ASP A 152 -17.10 9.46 11.72
C ASP A 152 -17.57 8.40 12.76
N ALA A 153 -17.48 8.81 14.03
CA ALA A 153 -17.91 8.25 15.34
C ALA A 153 -18.84 7.00 15.37
N GLU A 154 -18.73 6.01 16.28
CA GLU A 154 -18.35 6.04 17.71
C GLU A 154 -17.67 4.72 18.18
N GLN A 155 -16.81 4.79 19.20
CA GLN A 155 -16.95 3.96 20.41
C GLN A 155 -16.14 4.52 21.59
N HIS A 156 -16.83 4.87 22.67
CA HIS A 156 -16.23 5.26 23.94
C HIS A 156 -15.75 4.03 24.72
N SER A 157 -14.47 3.97 25.07
CA SER A 157 -13.98 3.08 26.12
C SER A 157 -14.28 3.70 27.49
N SER A 158 -15.19 3.09 28.25
CA SER A 158 -15.53 3.52 29.61
C SER A 158 -14.37 3.39 30.62
N THR A 159 -13.24 2.78 30.22
CA THR A 159 -12.12 2.45 31.11
C THR A 159 -10.78 3.11 30.74
N LYS A 160 -10.61 3.68 29.54
CA LYS A 160 -9.31 4.23 29.07
C LYS A 160 -9.32 5.66 28.53
N GLY A 161 -10.49 6.29 28.36
CA GLY A 161 -10.61 7.62 27.72
C GLY A 161 -11.33 7.56 26.37
N SER A 162 -11.29 8.64 25.59
CA SER A 162 -11.94 8.70 24.26
C SER A 162 -10.95 8.31 23.16
N GLU A 163 -11.05 7.09 22.65
CA GLU A 163 -10.27 6.59 21.51
C GLU A 163 -11.22 6.34 20.32
N VAL A 164 -10.76 6.56 19.09
CA VAL A 164 -11.49 6.14 17.88
C VAL A 164 -10.64 5.18 17.07
N GLY A 165 -11.19 3.99 16.82
CA GLY A 165 -10.61 2.97 15.95
C GLY A 165 -11.10 3.14 14.52
N PHE A 166 -10.21 2.96 13.54
CA PHE A 166 -10.57 2.88 12.12
C PHE A 166 -9.83 1.72 11.45
N ILE A 167 -10.43 1.21 10.38
CA ILE A 167 -9.86 0.13 9.57
C ILE A 167 -9.10 0.77 8.41
N VAL A 168 -7.80 0.48 8.34
CA VAL A 168 -6.99 0.72 7.14
C VAL A 168 -7.09 -0.52 6.26
N CYS A 169 -7.71 -0.37 5.09
CA CYS A 169 -7.78 -1.42 4.09
C CYS A 169 -6.75 -1.16 3.00
N THR A 170 -5.94 -2.17 2.68
CA THR A 170 -4.93 -2.06 1.63
C THR A 170 -5.06 -3.20 0.64
N LEU A 171 -5.19 -2.86 -0.63
CA LEU A 171 -5.10 -3.77 -1.76
C LEU A 171 -3.72 -3.61 -2.42
N ILE A 172 -2.95 -4.68 -2.49
CA ILE A 172 -1.64 -4.70 -3.16
C ILE A 172 -1.64 -5.67 -4.33
N ASN A 173 -0.82 -5.38 -5.33
CA ASN A 173 -0.44 -6.35 -6.34
C ASN A 173 0.67 -7.26 -5.79
N TRP A 174 0.54 -8.57 -5.98
CA TRP A 174 1.46 -9.56 -5.42
C TRP A 174 2.86 -9.47 -6.02
N SER A 175 2.99 -9.54 -7.35
CA SER A 175 4.31 -9.59 -8.01
C SER A 175 5.15 -8.35 -7.72
N THR A 176 4.51 -7.18 -7.76
CA THR A 176 5.20 -5.90 -7.57
C THR A 176 5.22 -5.43 -6.13
N LEU A 177 4.38 -5.99 -5.24
CA LEU A 177 4.10 -5.45 -3.91
C LEU A 177 3.60 -3.99 -3.94
N SER A 178 3.15 -3.47 -5.09
CA SER A 178 2.69 -2.08 -5.20
C SER A 178 1.32 -1.91 -4.57
N THR A 179 1.12 -0.82 -3.83
CA THR A 179 -0.20 -0.41 -3.35
C THR A 179 -1.11 -0.02 -4.51
N VAL A 180 -2.14 -0.84 -4.76
CA VAL A 180 -3.14 -0.58 -5.81
C VAL A 180 -4.19 0.40 -5.30
N LYS A 181 -4.69 0.16 -4.07
CA LYS A 181 -5.63 1.05 -3.39
C LYS A 181 -5.46 0.97 -1.88
N THR A 182 -5.63 2.10 -1.22
CA THR A 182 -5.78 2.19 0.22
C THR A 182 -7.02 3.01 0.52
N GLU A 183 -7.82 2.57 1.48
CA GLU A 183 -8.96 3.31 1.99
C GLU A 183 -9.03 3.18 3.51
N ILE A 184 -9.65 4.18 4.15
CA ILE A 184 -9.93 4.16 5.58
C ILE A 184 -11.44 4.03 5.77
N PHE A 185 -11.84 3.09 6.62
CA PHE A 185 -13.22 2.79 6.94
C PHE A 185 -13.48 2.94 8.43
N PRO A 186 -14.68 3.40 8.84
CA PRO A 186 -15.15 3.23 10.21
C PRO A 186 -15.07 1.76 10.65
N ASN A 187 -14.80 1.51 11.93
CA ASN A 187 -14.58 0.14 12.43
C ASN A 187 -15.80 -0.78 12.32
N ASN A 188 -17.00 -0.20 12.24
CA ASN A 188 -18.26 -0.92 12.03
C ASN A 188 -18.59 -1.20 10.55
N THR A 189 -17.75 -0.80 9.61
CA THR A 189 -18.03 -0.99 8.17
C THR A 189 -18.07 -2.48 7.83
N SER A 190 -19.13 -2.90 7.15
CA SER A 190 -19.28 -4.31 6.76
C SER A 190 -18.17 -4.76 5.81
N LYS A 191 -17.72 -6.00 5.95
CA LYS A 191 -16.69 -6.59 5.09
C LYS A 191 -17.14 -6.70 3.63
N LYS A 192 -18.46 -6.80 3.39
CA LYS A 192 -19.08 -6.72 2.06
C LYS A 192 -18.87 -5.34 1.43
N GLU A 193 -19.15 -4.27 2.16
CA GLU A 193 -18.95 -2.90 1.66
C GLU A 193 -17.48 -2.62 1.38
N ILE A 194 -16.59 -3.07 2.27
CA ILE A 194 -15.14 -2.95 2.05
C ILE A 194 -14.74 -3.72 0.78
N TRP A 195 -15.24 -4.95 0.58
CA TRP A 195 -14.94 -5.75 -0.61
C TRP A 195 -15.40 -5.06 -1.89
N GLU A 196 -16.63 -4.56 -1.93
CA GLU A 196 -17.18 -3.83 -3.08
C GLU A 196 -16.26 -2.65 -3.45
N LYS A 197 -15.96 -1.78 -2.47
CA LYS A 197 -15.16 -0.57 -2.70
C LYS A 197 -13.70 -0.88 -3.01
N MET A 198 -13.10 -1.86 -2.35
CA MET A 198 -11.67 -2.15 -2.49
C MET A 198 -11.37 -3.04 -3.68
N VAL A 199 -12.18 -4.07 -3.90
CA VAL A 199 -11.94 -5.11 -4.90
C VAL A 199 -12.74 -4.84 -6.16
N ILE A 200 -14.07 -4.87 -6.08
CA ILE A 200 -14.93 -4.78 -7.26
C ILE A 200 -14.70 -3.44 -7.99
N ASP A 201 -14.85 -2.32 -7.30
CA ASP A 201 -14.70 -0.99 -7.91
C ASP A 201 -13.31 -0.69 -8.47
N THR A 202 -12.28 -1.37 -7.95
CA THR A 202 -10.89 -1.16 -8.35
C THR A 202 -10.44 -2.08 -9.47
N LEU A 203 -10.89 -3.34 -9.43
CA LEU A 203 -10.36 -4.42 -10.26
C LEU A 203 -11.33 -4.93 -11.31
N LYS A 204 -12.62 -4.55 -11.25
CA LYS A 204 -13.63 -5.00 -12.21
C LYS A 204 -13.17 -4.76 -13.64
N THR A 205 -13.17 -5.82 -14.43
CA THR A 205 -13.01 -5.76 -15.87
C THR A 205 -14.10 -6.57 -16.55
N LYS A 206 -14.20 -6.37 -17.86
CA LYS A 206 -15.10 -7.09 -18.77
C LYS A 206 -14.36 -7.34 -20.09
N THR A 207 -13.07 -7.71 -19.98
CA THR A 207 -12.14 -7.70 -21.12
C THR A 207 -11.20 -8.91 -21.11
N GLY A 208 -11.59 -10.05 -20.55
CA GLY A 208 -10.78 -11.27 -20.55
C GLY A 208 -9.55 -11.19 -19.66
N LYS A 209 -9.61 -10.41 -18.56
CA LYS A 209 -8.49 -10.29 -17.61
C LYS A 209 -8.91 -10.79 -16.24
N ILE A 210 -8.89 -12.11 -16.10
CA ILE A 210 -9.18 -12.80 -14.85
C ILE A 210 -8.16 -12.40 -13.78
N LYS A 211 -8.67 -11.96 -12.62
CA LYS A 211 -7.87 -11.53 -11.47
C LYS A 211 -8.10 -12.43 -10.27
N LEU A 212 -7.02 -12.83 -9.62
CA LEU A 212 -7.08 -13.54 -8.34
C LEU A 212 -6.95 -12.54 -7.19
N VAL A 213 -7.92 -12.53 -6.28
CA VAL A 213 -7.89 -11.71 -5.07
C VAL A 213 -7.88 -12.61 -3.85
N ILE A 214 -6.81 -12.53 -3.07
CA ILE A 214 -6.62 -13.31 -1.85
C ILE A 214 -6.93 -12.41 -0.64
N ALA A 215 -7.81 -12.87 0.24
CA ALA A 215 -8.11 -12.15 1.47
C ALA A 215 -8.30 -13.10 2.65
N ASP A 216 -8.19 -12.54 3.85
CA ASP A 216 -8.30 -13.31 5.08
C ASP A 216 -9.72 -13.84 5.34
N LYS A 217 -9.86 -14.70 6.37
CA LYS A 217 -11.15 -15.26 6.76
C LYS A 217 -12.16 -14.18 7.18
N SER A 218 -11.70 -13.02 7.67
CA SER A 218 -12.60 -11.94 8.11
C SER A 218 -13.44 -11.38 6.96
N PHE A 219 -12.99 -11.52 5.71
CA PHE A 219 -13.76 -11.13 4.52
C PHE A 219 -14.78 -12.17 4.06
N PHE A 220 -14.96 -13.27 4.79
CA PHE A 220 -15.93 -14.30 4.41
C PHE A 220 -17.36 -13.77 4.43
N ALA A 221 -17.95 -13.68 3.24
CA ALA A 221 -19.37 -13.49 3.01
C ALA A 221 -19.73 -14.11 1.66
N TYR A 222 -20.84 -14.86 1.56
CA TYR A 222 -21.27 -15.46 0.29
C TYR A 222 -21.31 -14.44 -0.84
N GLN A 223 -21.83 -13.24 -0.56
CA GLN A 223 -21.92 -12.17 -1.55
C GLN A 223 -20.55 -11.78 -2.13
N ASN A 224 -19.47 -11.81 -1.35
CA ASN A 224 -18.13 -11.46 -1.83
C ASN A 224 -17.64 -12.50 -2.85
N TYR A 225 -18.03 -13.76 -2.71
CA TYR A 225 -17.78 -14.76 -3.75
C TYR A 225 -18.63 -14.45 -4.97
N LEU A 226 -19.95 -14.44 -4.82
CA LEU A 226 -20.89 -14.39 -5.93
C LEU A 226 -20.75 -13.12 -6.79
N SER A 227 -20.59 -11.96 -6.17
CA SER A 227 -20.42 -10.69 -6.90
C SER A 227 -19.13 -10.66 -7.72
N SER A 228 -18.04 -11.24 -7.23
CA SER A 228 -16.73 -11.19 -7.88
C SER A 228 -16.71 -11.95 -9.21
N LEU A 229 -17.41 -13.08 -9.28
CA LEU A 229 -17.40 -13.96 -10.46
C LEU A 229 -17.94 -13.25 -11.70
N HIS A 230 -18.91 -12.34 -11.52
CA HIS A 230 -19.47 -11.54 -12.62
C HIS A 230 -18.56 -10.40 -13.12
N TYR A 231 -17.41 -10.19 -12.49
CA TYR A 231 -16.47 -9.11 -12.81
C TYR A 231 -15.06 -9.60 -13.14
N GLU A 232 -14.94 -10.86 -13.59
CA GLU A 232 -13.66 -11.49 -13.91
C GLU A 232 -12.71 -11.61 -12.71
N ILE A 233 -13.26 -11.77 -11.50
CA ILE A 233 -12.48 -11.84 -10.25
C ILE A 233 -12.70 -13.19 -9.58
N ILE A 234 -11.62 -13.92 -9.33
CA ILE A 234 -11.54 -15.12 -8.50
C ILE A 234 -11.33 -14.68 -7.03
N PRO A 235 -12.35 -14.82 -6.16
CA PRO A 235 -12.28 -14.43 -4.77
C PRO A 235 -11.77 -15.59 -3.91
N LEU A 236 -10.46 -15.64 -3.66
CA LEU A 236 -9.87 -16.64 -2.78
C LEU A 236 -9.89 -16.17 -1.32
N ILE A 237 -11.04 -16.35 -0.69
CA ILE A 237 -11.29 -16.07 0.73
C ILE A 237 -11.35 -17.41 1.47
N LYS A 238 -10.88 -17.47 2.72
CA LYS A 238 -10.97 -18.70 3.53
C LYS A 238 -12.41 -18.90 4.05
N PRO A 239 -13.12 -19.97 3.67
CA PRO A 239 -14.43 -20.25 4.24
C PRO A 239 -14.34 -20.74 5.69
N GLY A 240 -15.46 -20.66 6.42
CA GLY A 240 -15.63 -21.38 7.68
C GLY A 240 -15.49 -22.89 7.48
N LYS A 241 -14.94 -23.61 8.47
CA LYS A 241 -14.65 -25.07 8.37
C LYS A 241 -15.84 -25.90 7.86
N ASN A 242 -17.06 -25.54 8.27
CA ASN A 242 -18.28 -26.29 7.95
C ASN A 242 -19.09 -25.69 6.79
N LEU A 243 -18.60 -24.61 6.16
CA LEU A 243 -19.31 -23.90 5.09
C LEU A 243 -18.67 -24.09 3.73
N LYS A 244 -17.54 -24.81 3.66
CA LYS A 244 -16.75 -24.97 2.44
C LYS A 244 -17.57 -25.56 1.30
N ASP A 245 -18.24 -26.68 1.54
CA ASP A 245 -18.99 -27.38 0.49
C ASP A 245 -20.25 -26.60 0.07
N GLU A 246 -20.90 -25.90 1.02
CA GLU A 246 -22.01 -25.00 0.71
C GLU A 246 -21.57 -23.81 -0.14
N VAL A 247 -20.40 -23.24 0.13
CA VAL A 247 -19.82 -22.14 -0.66
C VAL A 247 -19.51 -22.62 -2.07
N ILE A 248 -18.89 -23.80 -2.22
CA ILE A 248 -18.59 -24.40 -3.54
C ILE A 248 -19.88 -24.60 -4.32
N LYS A 249 -20.88 -25.25 -3.72
CA LYS A 249 -22.18 -25.47 -4.37
C LYS A 249 -22.82 -24.17 -4.84
N LYS A 250 -22.84 -23.13 -3.99
CA LYS A 250 -23.39 -21.81 -4.39
C LYS A 250 -22.63 -21.13 -5.52
N ILE A 251 -21.34 -21.41 -5.66
CA ILE A 251 -20.50 -20.90 -6.76
C ILE A 251 -20.76 -21.68 -8.04
N GLU A 252 -20.98 -22.99 -7.96
CA GLU A 252 -21.32 -23.82 -9.13
C GLU A 252 -22.74 -23.52 -9.64
N ASP A 253 -23.68 -23.24 -8.73
CA ASP A 253 -25.08 -22.97 -9.06
C ASP A 253 -25.34 -21.51 -9.50
N ILE A 254 -24.32 -20.64 -9.53
CA ILE A 254 -24.52 -19.22 -9.81
C ILE A 254 -24.84 -18.98 -11.30
N PRO A 255 -25.95 -18.29 -11.64
CA PRO A 255 -26.25 -17.96 -13.02
C PRO A 255 -25.29 -16.88 -13.54
N ALA A 256 -25.05 -16.91 -14.84
CA ALA A 256 -24.33 -15.86 -15.53
C ALA A 256 -25.06 -14.49 -15.43
N SER A 257 -24.31 -13.40 -15.54
CA SER A 257 -24.85 -12.07 -15.24
C SER A 257 -25.77 -11.56 -16.34
N GLN A 258 -27.06 -11.36 -16.07
CA GLN A 258 -28.04 -10.82 -17.03
C GLN A 258 -27.56 -9.56 -17.79
N LEU A 259 -26.69 -8.75 -17.17
CA LEU A 259 -26.10 -7.56 -17.79
C LEU A 259 -25.30 -7.86 -19.08
N TRP A 260 -24.76 -9.07 -19.25
CA TRP A 260 -23.97 -9.43 -20.44
C TRP A 260 -24.81 -9.64 -21.71
N TRP A 261 -26.13 -9.75 -21.56
CA TRP A 261 -27.08 -9.90 -22.68
C TRP A 261 -27.49 -8.56 -23.30
N ASP A 262 -26.99 -7.45 -22.76
CA ASP A 262 -27.14 -6.12 -23.33
C ASP A 262 -26.35 -6.00 -24.65
N GLN A 263 -26.90 -5.30 -25.64
CA GLN A 263 -26.25 -5.07 -26.94
C GLN A 263 -24.81 -4.55 -26.82
N ARG A 264 -24.49 -3.82 -25.75
CA ARG A 264 -23.14 -3.33 -25.44
C ARG A 264 -22.09 -4.43 -25.30
N TYR A 265 -22.49 -5.66 -24.99
CA TYR A 265 -21.60 -6.81 -24.77
C TYR A 265 -21.72 -7.89 -25.85
N ALA A 266 -22.59 -7.70 -26.86
CA ALA A 266 -22.85 -8.72 -27.89
C ALA A 266 -21.57 -9.22 -28.58
N GLY A 267 -20.59 -8.34 -28.81
CA GLY A 267 -19.32 -8.69 -29.46
C GLY A 267 -18.30 -9.40 -28.56
N MET A 268 -18.58 -9.59 -27.27
CA MET A 268 -17.68 -10.24 -26.31
C MET A 268 -18.41 -11.26 -25.41
N LEU A 269 -19.67 -11.56 -25.72
CA LEU A 269 -20.51 -12.42 -24.88
C LEU A 269 -19.91 -13.83 -24.72
N ASP A 270 -19.44 -14.43 -25.81
CA ASP A 270 -18.85 -15.78 -25.77
C ASP A 270 -17.63 -15.81 -24.86
N THR A 271 -16.73 -14.82 -24.99
CA THR A 271 -15.57 -14.68 -24.10
C THR A 271 -15.97 -14.52 -22.64
N LEU A 272 -16.99 -13.69 -22.34
CA LEU A 272 -17.46 -13.51 -20.97
C LEU A 272 -18.04 -14.81 -20.37
N LEU A 273 -18.70 -15.63 -21.19
CA LEU A 273 -19.25 -16.93 -20.76
C LEU A 273 -18.13 -17.97 -20.54
N GLU A 274 -17.14 -18.01 -21.43
CA GLU A 274 -15.94 -18.85 -21.28
C GLU A 274 -15.17 -18.48 -20.01
N ASP A 275 -14.85 -17.19 -19.83
CA ASP A 275 -14.18 -16.68 -18.64
C ASP A 275 -14.96 -17.01 -17.37
N PHE A 276 -16.29 -16.87 -17.41
CA PHE A 276 -17.14 -17.16 -16.26
C PHE A 276 -17.06 -18.64 -15.85
N GLY A 277 -17.08 -19.55 -16.82
CA GLY A 277 -16.86 -20.98 -16.58
C GLY A 277 -15.49 -21.26 -15.95
N GLU A 278 -14.43 -20.67 -16.53
CA GLU A 278 -13.06 -20.79 -16.01
C GLU A 278 -12.96 -20.26 -14.57
N ILE A 279 -13.56 -19.09 -14.29
CA ILE A 279 -13.54 -18.47 -12.96
C ILE A 279 -14.25 -19.35 -11.93
N ILE A 280 -15.38 -19.97 -12.28
CA ILE A 280 -16.08 -20.92 -11.39
C ILE A 280 -15.15 -22.09 -11.08
N GLU A 281 -14.59 -22.74 -12.08
CA GLU A 281 -13.69 -23.90 -11.93
C GLU A 281 -12.44 -23.55 -11.09
N MET A 282 -11.80 -22.42 -11.41
CA MET A 282 -10.64 -21.95 -10.67
C MET A 282 -10.97 -21.60 -9.23
N THR A 283 -12.15 -21.02 -8.97
CA THR A 283 -12.56 -20.66 -7.62
C THR A 283 -12.83 -21.91 -6.78
N THR A 284 -13.62 -22.86 -7.30
CA THR A 284 -14.00 -24.08 -6.57
C THR A 284 -12.81 -25.00 -6.32
N SER A 285 -11.86 -25.09 -7.25
CA SER A 285 -10.62 -25.88 -7.09
C SER A 285 -9.62 -25.28 -6.08
N ARG A 286 -9.58 -23.94 -5.98
CA ARG A 286 -8.62 -23.23 -5.10
C ARG A 286 -9.10 -23.09 -3.66
N ILE A 287 -10.41 -22.94 -3.41
CA ILE A 287 -10.98 -22.83 -2.05
C ILE A 287 -10.50 -23.98 -1.11
N PRO A 288 -10.56 -25.27 -1.50
CA PRO A 288 -10.01 -26.38 -0.72
C PRO A 288 -8.56 -26.23 -0.31
N ASN A 289 -7.78 -25.55 -1.15
CA ASN A 289 -6.34 -25.39 -1.03
C ASN A 289 -5.94 -23.98 -0.57
N TYR A 290 -6.86 -23.19 -0.01
CA TYR A 290 -6.61 -21.81 0.43
C TYR A 290 -5.31 -21.68 1.24
N ASP A 291 -5.03 -22.65 2.11
CA ASP A 291 -3.87 -22.60 3.00
C ASP A 291 -2.52 -22.58 2.24
N LYS A 292 -2.45 -23.06 0.98
CA LYS A 292 -1.27 -22.90 0.11
C LYS A 292 -1.01 -21.42 -0.25
N SER A 293 -2.03 -20.57 -0.18
CA SER A 293 -1.92 -19.13 -0.44
C SER A 293 -1.53 -18.32 0.80
N LYS A 294 -1.29 -18.97 1.95
CA LYS A 294 -0.84 -18.28 3.18
C LYS A 294 0.51 -17.60 3.00
N GLU A 295 1.45 -18.23 2.30
CA GLU A 295 2.77 -17.65 2.02
C GLU A 295 2.66 -16.40 1.14
N ILE A 296 1.71 -16.44 0.18
CA ILE A 296 1.37 -15.30 -0.66
C ILE A 296 0.80 -14.18 0.20
N ARG A 297 -0.20 -14.48 1.04
CA ARG A 297 -0.77 -13.48 1.95
C ARG A 297 0.28 -12.89 2.90
N ALA A 298 1.25 -13.66 3.38
CA ALA A 298 2.26 -13.20 4.33
C ALA A 298 3.15 -12.05 3.81
N GLN A 299 3.28 -11.82 2.49
CA GLN A 299 4.07 -10.66 2.02
C GLN A 299 3.36 -9.32 2.27
N ILE A 300 2.04 -9.26 2.44
CA ILE A 300 1.40 -7.99 2.80
C ILE A 300 1.84 -7.53 4.20
N GLU A 301 2.07 -8.49 5.11
CA GLU A 301 2.60 -8.22 6.44
C GLU A 301 4.01 -7.62 6.36
N ILE A 302 4.81 -8.03 5.37
CA ILE A 302 6.13 -7.45 5.11
C ILE A 302 5.97 -5.97 4.68
N VAL A 303 5.01 -5.64 3.82
CA VAL A 303 4.71 -4.25 3.45
C VAL A 303 4.34 -3.41 4.68
N PHE A 304 3.45 -3.91 5.54
CA PHE A 304 3.06 -3.22 6.78
C PHE A 304 4.23 -3.12 7.79
N LYS A 305 5.10 -4.12 7.88
CA LYS A 305 6.30 -4.05 8.71
C LYS A 305 7.27 -2.98 8.19
N THR A 306 7.43 -2.87 6.87
CA THR A 306 8.29 -1.87 6.26
C THR A 306 7.71 -0.47 6.37
N SER A 307 6.40 -0.27 6.24
CA SER A 307 5.77 1.06 6.38
C SER A 307 5.96 1.68 7.76
N LYS A 308 6.17 0.86 8.80
CA LYS A 308 6.54 1.35 10.15
C LYS A 308 7.87 2.12 10.15
N ILE A 309 8.83 1.77 9.28
CA ILE A 309 10.09 2.53 9.10
C ILE A 309 9.79 3.94 8.60
N TYR A 310 8.77 4.09 7.77
CA TYR A 310 8.29 5.37 7.23
C TYR A 310 7.32 6.12 8.17
N GLY A 311 7.20 5.68 9.43
CA GLY A 311 6.42 6.37 10.46
C GLY A 311 4.94 5.99 10.50
N MET A 312 4.55 4.82 9.96
CA MET A 312 3.17 4.32 10.14
C MET A 312 2.83 4.04 11.62
N LYS A 313 3.84 3.77 12.46
CA LYS A 313 3.71 3.63 13.92
C LYS A 313 3.25 4.90 14.65
N GLU A 314 3.36 6.07 14.03
CA GLU A 314 3.07 7.38 14.63
C GLU A 314 1.91 8.07 13.88
N LEU A 315 0.82 7.35 13.63
CA LEU A 315 -0.34 7.89 12.92
C LEU A 315 -1.24 8.75 13.83
N HIS A 316 -0.69 9.81 14.43
CA HIS A 316 -1.47 10.79 15.20
C HIS A 316 -2.26 11.74 14.30
N VAL A 317 -3.24 11.22 13.56
CA VAL A 317 -4.06 12.01 12.63
C VAL A 317 -5.54 11.78 12.86
N TYR A 318 -6.23 12.85 13.26
CA TYR A 318 -7.62 12.82 13.69
C TYR A 318 -8.64 12.90 12.55
N TYR A 319 -8.22 13.33 11.35
CA TYR A 319 -9.12 13.49 10.21
C TYR A 319 -8.88 12.39 9.18
N LYS A 320 -9.94 11.67 8.80
CA LYS A 320 -9.93 10.56 7.82
C LYS A 320 -9.13 10.89 6.57
N ASN A 321 -9.43 12.05 6.01
CA ASN A 321 -8.82 12.57 4.80
C ASN A 321 -7.31 12.79 4.92
N ALA A 322 -6.80 13.22 6.07
CA ALA A 322 -5.38 13.43 6.28
C ALA A 322 -4.66 12.11 6.64
N ALA A 323 -5.33 11.24 7.38
CA ALA A 323 -4.84 9.91 7.72
C ALA A 323 -4.66 9.06 6.45
N HIS A 324 -5.63 9.09 5.54
CA HIS A 324 -5.61 8.35 4.27
C HIS A 324 -4.33 8.62 3.49
N TRP A 325 -4.01 9.90 3.24
CA TRP A 325 -2.80 10.25 2.48
C TRP A 325 -1.53 9.89 3.22
N LYS A 326 -1.47 10.08 4.54
CA LYS A 326 -0.29 9.69 5.33
C LYS A 326 -0.03 8.20 5.21
N VAL A 327 -1.06 7.37 5.43
CA VAL A 327 -0.99 5.91 5.30
C VAL A 327 -0.58 5.52 3.88
N TYR A 328 -1.24 6.07 2.87
CA TYR A 328 -0.99 5.73 1.47
C TYR A 328 0.46 6.02 1.04
N ILE A 329 1.02 7.19 1.43
CA ILE A 329 2.42 7.53 1.14
C ILE A 329 3.37 6.54 1.82
N GLN A 330 3.13 6.22 3.10
CA GLN A 330 4.00 5.32 3.86
C GLN A 330 3.99 3.90 3.30
N LEU A 331 2.82 3.40 2.90
CA LEU A 331 2.68 2.11 2.23
C LEU A 331 3.38 2.12 0.86
N TYR A 332 3.20 3.18 0.08
CA TYR A 332 3.86 3.29 -1.22
C TYR A 332 5.38 3.33 -1.13
N LEU A 333 5.94 4.12 -0.22
CA LEU A 333 7.39 4.19 0.00
C LEU A 333 7.94 2.84 0.50
N ALA A 334 7.20 2.14 1.36
CA ALA A 334 7.52 0.79 1.77
C ALA A 334 7.55 -0.18 0.57
N SER A 335 6.53 -0.16 -0.28
CA SER A 335 6.46 -0.97 -1.50
C SER A 335 7.65 -0.72 -2.42
N LEU A 336 8.01 0.54 -2.68
CA LEU A 336 9.15 0.88 -3.54
C LEU A 336 10.47 0.38 -2.95
N PHE A 337 10.66 0.52 -1.64
CA PHE A 337 11.86 0.03 -0.99
C PHE A 337 11.96 -1.49 -1.04
N LEU A 338 10.84 -2.21 -0.86
CA LEU A 338 10.80 -3.66 -1.00
C LEU A 338 11.11 -4.12 -2.44
N GLN A 339 10.59 -3.42 -3.45
CA GLN A 339 10.94 -3.67 -4.84
C GLN A 339 12.43 -3.46 -5.10
N TYR A 340 13.01 -2.40 -4.55
CA TYR A 340 14.44 -2.16 -4.60
C TYR A 340 15.25 -3.31 -3.98
N LEU A 341 14.90 -3.75 -2.77
CA LEU A 341 15.57 -4.89 -2.12
C LEU A 341 15.50 -6.17 -2.97
N LYS A 342 14.33 -6.45 -3.57
CA LYS A 342 14.17 -7.57 -4.51
C LYS A 342 15.07 -7.43 -5.73
N LEU A 343 15.13 -6.24 -6.35
CA LEU A 343 15.97 -5.97 -7.52
C LEU A 343 17.46 -6.16 -7.21
N GLN A 344 17.91 -5.75 -6.03
CA GLN A 344 19.30 -5.93 -5.58
C GLN A 344 19.58 -7.32 -5.00
N LYS A 345 18.61 -8.26 -5.03
CA LYS A 345 18.72 -9.61 -4.46
C LYS A 345 19.11 -9.61 -2.96
N ILE A 346 18.63 -8.60 -2.23
CA ILE A 346 18.83 -8.48 -0.78
C ILE A 346 17.74 -9.28 -0.05
N ASN A 347 18.13 -10.00 0.99
CA ASN A 347 17.20 -10.69 1.88
C ASN A 347 16.34 -9.67 2.64
N ILE A 348 15.08 -9.56 2.21
CA ILE A 348 14.09 -8.60 2.73
C ILE A 348 13.94 -8.70 4.25
N ASN A 349 13.80 -9.92 4.79
CA ASN A 349 13.57 -10.12 6.21
C ASN A 349 14.76 -9.66 7.07
N ARG A 350 16.00 -9.91 6.62
CA ARG A 350 17.21 -9.44 7.31
C ARG A 350 17.32 -7.93 7.23
N ALA A 351 17.11 -7.34 6.05
CA ALA A 351 17.15 -5.89 5.86
C ALA A 351 16.12 -5.18 6.74
N ILE A 352 14.84 -5.57 6.69
CA ILE A 352 13.78 -4.93 7.49
C ILE A 352 14.09 -5.00 8.98
N LYS A 353 14.54 -6.16 9.50
CA LYS A 353 14.92 -6.28 10.91
C LYS A 353 15.99 -5.26 11.29
N TYR A 354 17.00 -5.06 10.46
CA TYR A 354 18.04 -4.07 10.71
C TYR A 354 17.50 -2.64 10.70
N PHE A 355 16.68 -2.28 9.72
CA PHE A 355 16.05 -0.95 9.65
C PHE A 355 15.03 -0.71 10.78
N GLN A 356 14.48 -1.75 11.41
CA GLN A 356 13.57 -1.60 12.55
C GLN A 356 14.32 -1.50 13.89
N GLN A 357 15.47 -2.16 14.04
CA GLN A 357 16.24 -2.16 15.30
C GLN A 357 16.71 -0.78 15.74
N LYS A 358 16.86 0.17 14.81
CA LYS A 358 17.22 1.54 15.16
C LYS A 358 15.99 2.40 15.54
N SER A 359 14.76 1.99 15.17
CA SER A 359 13.58 2.88 15.07
C SER A 359 12.86 3.17 16.37
#